data_AF-A0A0E0P0W5-F1
#
_entry.id   AF-A0A0E0P0W5-F1
#
_cell.length_a   1.000
_cell.length_b   1.000
_cell.length_c   1.000
_cell.angle_alpha   90.00
_cell.angle_beta   90.00
_cell.angle_gamma   90.00
#
_symmetry.space_group_name_H-M   'P 1'
#
loop_
_entity.id
_entity.type
_entity.pdbx_description
1 polymer ?
#
loop_
_entity_poly.entity_id
_entity_poly.type
_entity_poly.pdbx_seq_one_letter_code
_entity_poly.pdbx_strand_id
1 'polypeptide(L)'
;MAAASSRWQRMAAACFVLAALAMWAAPAACGARAVPRGAGAGVAAQQANASSSSSAAADEFLAPHNQARAAVGVAPLRWSGDLAAAAARTTSQQQGGQGRRCGFADMSGSPYGANQGWASYPARPAEVVASWVAQGRYYAHANNSCAPGQQCGTYTQVVWRRTAEVGCAQATCTTGATLTICLYNPHGNVQGQSPY
;
A
#
# COMPACT_ATOMS: atom_id res chain seq x y z
N MET A 1 17.96 49.59 -42.69
CA MET A 1 19.18 50.07 -42.01
C MET A 1 19.60 48.98 -41.02
N ALA A 2 20.84 48.49 -41.16
CA ALA A 2 21.69 47.65 -40.28
C ALA A 2 21.03 46.46 -39.51
N ALA A 3 21.29 45.19 -39.85
CA ALA A 3 22.47 44.35 -39.51
C ALA A 3 22.56 44.04 -37.99
N ALA A 4 22.52 42.79 -37.51
CA ALA A 4 23.65 41.83 -37.46
C ALA A 4 23.15 40.40 -37.06
N SER A 5 23.30 39.35 -37.88
CA SER A 5 24.35 38.28 -37.90
C SER A 5 24.49 37.46 -36.59
N SER A 6 24.06 36.19 -36.49
CA SER A 6 24.67 34.90 -36.95
C SER A 6 26.01 34.56 -36.26
N ARG A 7 26.24 33.41 -35.60
CA ARG A 7 26.42 32.03 -36.13
C ARG A 7 26.64 31.03 -34.96
N TRP A 8 25.99 29.87 -34.92
CA TRP A 8 26.42 28.54 -35.41
C TRP A 8 27.67 27.90 -34.76
N GLN A 9 27.41 26.79 -34.04
CA GLN A 9 28.07 25.47 -34.06
C GLN A 9 29.50 25.20 -33.54
N ARG A 10 29.54 24.18 -32.67
CA ARG A 10 30.39 22.96 -32.65
C ARG A 10 31.91 23.11 -32.67
N MET A 11 32.56 22.55 -31.66
CA MET A 11 33.95 22.08 -31.74
C MET A 11 34.07 20.64 -31.24
N ALA A 12 34.69 19.81 -32.07
CA ALA A 12 35.15 18.46 -31.74
C ALA A 12 36.60 18.30 -32.22
N ALA A 13 37.39 17.61 -31.39
CA ALA A 13 38.61 16.81 -31.66
C ALA A 13 39.87 17.48 -32.27
N ALA A 14 41.05 17.26 -31.67
CA ALA A 14 41.94 16.13 -32.02
C ALA A 14 43.35 16.21 -31.38
N CYS A 15 43.91 15.02 -31.12
CA CYS A 15 45.31 14.56 -31.14
C CYS A 15 46.35 15.15 -30.16
N PHE A 16 46.99 14.27 -29.37
CA PHE A 16 48.41 13.91 -29.58
C PHE A 16 48.68 12.49 -29.02
N VAL A 17 49.33 11.69 -29.86
CA VAL A 17 49.92 10.37 -29.61
C VAL A 17 51.34 10.57 -29.11
N LEU A 18 51.85 9.72 -28.22
CA LEU A 18 53.18 9.09 -28.34
C LEU A 18 53.31 7.91 -27.39
N ALA A 19 53.76 6.79 -27.95
CA ALA A 19 54.03 5.51 -27.30
C ALA A 19 55.52 5.32 -27.05
N ALA A 20 55.91 4.58 -26.00
CA ALA A 20 57.15 3.80 -25.99
C ALA A 20 57.04 2.64 -24.97
N LEU A 21 57.41 1.46 -25.45
CA LEU A 21 57.40 0.15 -24.78
C LEU A 21 58.64 -0.04 -23.89
N ALA A 22 58.48 -0.81 -22.80
CA ALA A 22 59.52 -1.73 -22.34
C ALA A 22 58.89 -2.87 -21.53
N MET A 23 59.03 -4.08 -22.07
CA MET A 23 58.65 -5.35 -21.44
C MET A 23 59.65 -5.71 -20.35
N TRP A 24 59.17 -6.24 -19.22
CA TRP A 24 59.95 -7.19 -18.44
C TRP A 24 59.06 -8.35 -17.97
N ALA A 25 59.56 -9.56 -18.20
CA ALA A 25 58.91 -10.84 -17.94
C ALA A 25 59.00 -11.24 -16.45
N ALA A 26 58.02 -12.03 -16.02
CA ALA A 26 57.84 -12.61 -14.68
C ALA A 26 58.94 -13.63 -14.29
N PRO A 27 58.99 -14.06 -13.01
CA PRO A 27 58.35 -15.35 -12.73
C PRO A 27 57.59 -15.47 -11.39
N ALA A 28 56.88 -16.59 -11.30
CA ALA A 28 55.93 -17.07 -10.30
C ALA A 28 56.35 -17.02 -8.82
N ALA A 29 55.34 -16.83 -7.96
CA ALA A 29 55.22 -17.60 -6.72
C ALA A 29 53.73 -17.70 -6.30
N CYS A 30 53.20 -18.92 -6.32
CA CYS A 30 51.96 -19.26 -5.62
C CYS A 30 52.22 -19.17 -4.11
N GLY A 31 51.53 -18.25 -3.43
CA GLY A 31 51.48 -18.17 -1.98
C GLY A 31 50.04 -18.25 -1.51
N ALA A 32 49.56 -19.47 -1.24
CA ALA A 32 48.29 -19.67 -0.56
C ALA A 32 48.46 -19.23 0.91
N ARG A 33 47.81 -18.13 1.28
CA ARG A 33 47.69 -17.71 2.68
C ARG A 33 46.28 -18.05 3.15
N ALA A 34 46.19 -19.02 4.05
CA ALA A 34 44.94 -19.38 4.73
C ALA A 34 44.43 -18.17 5.52
N VAL A 35 43.21 -17.71 5.20
CA VAL A 35 42.46 -16.76 6.03
C VAL A 35 41.76 -17.57 7.14
N PRO A 36 41.93 -17.23 8.42
CA PRO A 36 41.23 -17.91 9.50
C PRO A 36 39.72 -17.69 9.35
N ARG A 37 38.95 -18.78 9.49
CA ARG A 37 37.50 -18.74 9.70
C ARG A 37 37.22 -18.06 11.04
N GLY A 38 37.09 -16.74 11.03
CA GLY A 38 36.45 -15.98 12.08
C GLY A 38 34.95 -16.02 11.87
N ALA A 39 34.21 -16.52 12.87
CA ALA A 39 32.76 -16.48 12.93
C ALA A 39 32.27 -15.03 12.82
N GLY A 40 31.60 -14.70 11.71
CA GLY A 40 30.90 -13.44 11.50
C GLY A 40 29.41 -13.71 11.33
N ALA A 41 28.71 -13.88 12.45
CA ALA A 41 27.27 -13.69 12.48
C ALA A 41 26.99 -12.21 12.22
N GLY A 42 26.29 -11.86 11.15
CA GLY A 42 25.99 -10.44 10.91
C GLY A 42 25.48 -10.04 9.53
N VAL A 43 24.60 -10.81 8.89
CA VAL A 43 23.77 -10.29 7.78
C VAL A 43 22.44 -11.05 7.71
N ALA A 44 21.60 -10.92 8.75
CA ALA A 44 20.25 -11.52 8.76
C ALA A 44 19.23 -10.74 9.62
N ALA A 45 19.36 -9.42 9.74
CA ALA A 45 18.48 -8.61 10.60
C ALA A 45 17.58 -7.59 9.88
N GLN A 46 17.69 -7.42 8.56
CA GLN A 46 16.93 -6.38 7.85
C GLN A 46 15.64 -6.85 7.16
N GLN A 47 15.34 -8.15 7.17
CA GLN A 47 14.07 -8.69 6.64
C GLN A 47 13.03 -9.02 7.71
N ALA A 48 13.43 -9.20 8.98
CA ALA A 48 12.49 -9.51 10.06
C ALA A 48 11.61 -8.31 10.48
N ASN A 49 12.09 -7.08 10.27
CA ASN A 49 11.44 -5.87 10.78
C ASN A 49 10.31 -5.33 9.87
N ALA A 50 10.38 -5.61 8.56
CA ALA A 50 9.30 -5.30 7.62
C ALA A 50 8.16 -6.33 7.69
N SER A 51 8.49 -7.60 7.95
CA SER A 51 7.52 -8.68 8.13
C SER A 51 6.74 -8.57 9.45
N SER A 52 7.36 -8.10 10.53
CA SER A 52 6.71 -7.91 11.84
C SER A 52 5.83 -6.65 11.92
N SER A 53 6.20 -5.57 11.22
CA SER A 53 5.40 -4.34 11.17
C SER A 53 4.18 -4.48 10.24
N SER A 54 4.31 -5.23 9.13
CA SER A 54 3.18 -5.52 8.25
C SER A 54 2.16 -6.48 8.88
N SER A 55 2.59 -7.45 9.71
CA SER A 55 1.66 -8.30 10.47
C SER A 55 0.93 -7.53 11.56
N ALA A 56 1.61 -6.65 12.31
CA ALA A 56 0.98 -5.84 13.35
C ALA A 56 -0.06 -4.85 12.79
N ALA A 57 0.22 -4.20 11.65
CA ALA A 57 -0.74 -3.32 10.99
C ALA A 57 -1.93 -4.10 10.39
N ALA A 58 -1.69 -5.29 9.85
CA ALA A 58 -2.75 -6.16 9.34
C ALA A 58 -3.73 -6.56 10.47
N ASP A 59 -3.23 -6.88 11.65
CA ASP A 59 -4.05 -7.24 12.81
C ASP A 59 -4.92 -6.08 13.28
N GLU A 60 -4.40 -4.84 13.28
CA GLU A 60 -5.18 -3.65 13.64
C GLU A 60 -6.36 -3.39 12.67
N PHE A 61 -6.29 -3.85 11.42
CA PHE A 61 -7.45 -3.90 10.53
C PHE A 61 -8.31 -5.13 10.81
N LEU A 62 -7.72 -6.32 10.80
CA LEU A 62 -8.44 -7.58 10.75
C LEU A 62 -9.23 -7.89 12.03
N ALA A 63 -8.66 -7.60 13.19
CA ALA A 63 -9.29 -7.88 14.48
C ALA A 63 -10.66 -7.19 14.65
N PRO A 64 -10.80 -5.85 14.45
CA PRO A 64 -12.11 -5.20 14.58
C PRO A 64 -13.12 -5.64 13.52
N HIS A 65 -12.67 -6.02 12.31
CA HIS A 65 -13.58 -6.65 11.32
C HIS A 65 -14.14 -7.96 11.88
N ASN A 66 -13.27 -8.83 12.37
CA ASN A 66 -13.66 -10.16 12.82
C ASN A 66 -14.46 -10.14 14.12
N GLN A 67 -14.22 -9.16 15.00
CA GLN A 67 -15.08 -8.91 16.16
C GLN A 67 -16.50 -8.52 15.73
N ALA A 68 -16.64 -7.58 14.77
CA ALA A 68 -17.95 -7.17 14.27
C ALA A 68 -18.69 -8.32 13.55
N ARG A 69 -17.95 -9.16 12.83
CA ARG A 69 -18.50 -10.34 12.12
C ARG A 69 -18.97 -11.42 13.08
N ALA A 70 -18.21 -11.68 14.15
CA ALA A 70 -18.62 -12.61 15.20
C ALA A 70 -19.92 -12.16 15.87
N ALA A 71 -20.11 -10.85 16.10
CA ALA A 71 -21.31 -10.30 16.71
C ALA A 71 -22.60 -10.55 15.90
N VAL A 72 -22.49 -10.80 14.59
CA VAL A 72 -23.64 -11.11 13.71
C VAL A 72 -23.63 -12.55 13.17
N GLY A 73 -22.72 -13.40 13.67
CA GLY A 73 -22.69 -14.82 13.30
C GLY A 73 -22.26 -15.12 11.86
N VAL A 74 -21.39 -14.30 11.26
CA VAL A 74 -20.76 -14.59 9.96
C VAL A 74 -19.30 -15.01 10.13
N ALA A 75 -18.79 -15.85 9.20
CA ALA A 75 -17.43 -16.37 9.25
C ALA A 75 -16.37 -15.24 9.27
N PRO A 76 -15.25 -15.38 9.98
CA PRO A 76 -14.20 -14.36 10.00
C PRO A 76 -13.57 -14.18 8.62
N LEU A 77 -13.10 -12.96 8.35
CA LEU A 77 -12.25 -12.64 7.20
C LEU A 77 -10.83 -13.18 7.42
N ARG A 78 -10.17 -13.50 6.31
CA ARG A 78 -8.73 -13.75 6.23
C ARG A 78 -8.04 -12.52 5.67
N TRP A 79 -6.84 -12.21 6.16
CA TRP A 79 -6.00 -11.20 5.54
C TRP A 79 -5.48 -11.67 4.18
N SER A 80 -5.54 -10.80 3.18
CA SER A 80 -4.95 -11.04 1.86
C SER A 80 -3.85 -10.03 1.58
N GLY A 81 -2.62 -10.54 1.43
CA GLY A 81 -1.46 -9.72 1.06
C GLY A 81 -1.62 -9.07 -0.32
N ASP A 82 -2.28 -9.74 -1.26
CA ASP A 82 -2.52 -9.20 -2.61
C ASP A 82 -3.51 -8.03 -2.58
N LEU A 83 -4.59 -8.15 -1.80
CA LEU A 83 -5.54 -7.06 -1.58
C LEU A 83 -4.89 -5.89 -0.85
N ALA A 84 -4.02 -6.16 0.14
CA ALA A 84 -3.30 -5.13 0.86
C ALA A 84 -2.31 -4.38 -0.06
N ALA A 85 -1.60 -5.11 -0.92
CA ALA A 85 -0.71 -4.51 -1.92
C ALA A 85 -1.51 -3.68 -2.95
N ALA A 86 -2.69 -4.15 -3.36
CA ALA A 86 -3.58 -3.38 -4.23
C ALA A 86 -4.09 -2.10 -3.55
N ALA A 87 -4.53 -2.17 -2.29
CA ALA A 87 -4.92 -1.02 -1.49
C ALA A 87 -3.76 -0.01 -1.31
N ALA A 88 -2.55 -0.51 -1.10
CA ALA A 88 -1.34 0.33 -0.98
C ALA A 88 -1.06 1.07 -2.29
N ARG A 89 -1.15 0.40 -3.44
CA ARG A 89 -1.02 1.07 -4.75
C ARG A 89 -2.07 2.17 -4.93
N THR A 90 -3.33 1.90 -4.58
CA THR A 90 -4.42 2.88 -4.70
C THR A 90 -4.20 4.08 -3.79
N THR A 91 -3.84 3.86 -2.53
CA THR A 91 -3.57 4.94 -1.56
C THR A 91 -2.36 5.79 -1.97
N SER A 92 -1.26 5.18 -2.43
CA SER A 92 -0.10 5.91 -2.97
C SER A 92 -0.43 6.73 -4.21
N GLN A 93 -1.31 6.23 -5.08
CA GLN A 93 -1.81 7.02 -6.21
C GLN A 93 -2.59 8.25 -5.73
N GLN A 94 -3.48 8.11 -4.73
CA GLN A 94 -4.22 9.25 -4.18
C GLN A 94 -3.32 10.28 -3.47
N GLN A 95 -2.15 9.86 -2.97
CA GLN A 95 -1.14 10.77 -2.41
C GLN A 95 -0.42 11.61 -3.48
N GLY A 96 -0.05 11.03 -4.63
CA GLY A 96 0.92 11.63 -5.57
C GLY A 96 0.36 12.06 -6.92
N GLY A 97 -0.39 13.16 -7.04
CA GLY A 97 -0.76 13.67 -8.37
C GLY A 97 -1.19 15.13 -8.43
N GLN A 98 -1.08 15.71 -9.63
CA GLN A 98 -1.58 17.06 -9.97
C GLN A 98 -3.08 17.14 -9.66
N GLY A 99 -3.44 17.73 -8.51
CA GLY A 99 -4.83 17.89 -8.07
C GLY A 99 -5.39 16.74 -7.21
N ARG A 100 -4.64 15.65 -6.97
CA ARG A 100 -5.06 14.57 -6.06
C ARG A 100 -4.71 14.94 -4.63
N ARG A 101 -5.72 15.39 -3.87
CA ARG A 101 -5.58 15.91 -2.50
C ARG A 101 -5.80 14.81 -1.45
N CYS A 102 -5.29 13.60 -1.69
CA CYS A 102 -5.53 12.47 -0.78
C CYS A 102 -7.04 12.21 -0.59
N GLY A 103 -7.81 12.32 -1.69
CA GLY A 103 -9.25 12.08 -1.71
C GLY A 103 -9.58 10.59 -1.86
N PHE A 104 -10.87 10.28 -1.80
CA PHE A 104 -11.33 8.93 -2.10
C PHE A 104 -11.06 8.57 -3.56
N ALA A 105 -10.58 7.35 -3.77
CA ALA A 105 -10.36 6.76 -5.08
C ALA A 105 -11.69 6.41 -5.75
N ASP A 106 -11.73 6.53 -7.07
CA ASP A 106 -12.77 5.90 -7.87
C ASP A 106 -12.52 4.38 -7.90
N MET A 107 -13.49 3.63 -7.39
CA MET A 107 -13.44 2.16 -7.29
C MET A 107 -14.43 1.48 -8.23
N SER A 108 -15.11 2.22 -9.11
CA SER A 108 -16.15 1.70 -10.01
C SER A 108 -15.65 0.60 -10.96
N GLY A 109 -14.38 0.66 -11.36
CA GLY A 109 -13.73 -0.35 -12.20
C GLY A 109 -13.04 -1.48 -11.41
N SER A 110 -13.12 -1.50 -10.08
CA SER A 110 -12.47 -2.54 -9.27
C SER A 110 -13.32 -3.81 -9.22
N PRO A 111 -12.72 -5.01 -9.32
CA PRO A 111 -13.44 -6.27 -9.09
C PRO A 111 -13.69 -6.54 -7.60
N TYR A 112 -13.17 -5.70 -6.71
CA TYR A 112 -13.25 -5.86 -5.25
C TYR A 112 -14.28 -4.91 -4.64
N GLY A 113 -14.82 -5.30 -3.49
CA GLY A 113 -15.54 -4.37 -2.63
C GLY A 113 -14.55 -3.38 -2.02
N ALA A 114 -15.01 -2.19 -1.66
CA ALA A 114 -14.12 -1.15 -1.14
C ALA A 114 -14.79 -0.32 -0.04
N ASN A 115 -14.11 -0.19 1.09
CA ASN A 115 -14.39 0.84 2.08
C ASN A 115 -13.24 1.86 2.05
N GLN A 116 -13.60 3.14 2.13
CA GLN A 116 -12.65 4.24 2.21
C GLN A 116 -12.96 5.11 3.42
N GLY A 117 -11.91 5.54 4.11
CA GLY A 117 -11.99 6.36 5.31
C GLY A 117 -11.01 7.52 5.22
N TRP A 118 -11.45 8.71 5.63
CA TRP A 118 -10.60 9.89 5.70
C TRP A 118 -10.68 10.49 7.10
N ALA A 119 -9.52 10.74 7.70
CA ALA A 119 -9.39 11.38 8.99
C ALA A 119 -8.46 12.58 8.88
N SER A 120 -8.80 13.71 9.51
CA SER A 120 -7.96 14.92 9.51
C SER A 120 -6.69 14.81 10.37
N TYR A 121 -6.47 13.64 10.97
CA TYR A 121 -5.40 13.35 11.93
C TYR A 121 -4.74 11.99 11.57
N PRO A 122 -3.60 11.64 12.19
CA PRO A 122 -2.94 10.34 12.01
C PRO A 122 -3.74 9.22 12.70
N ALA A 123 -4.81 8.75 12.06
CA ALA A 123 -5.73 7.76 12.62
C ALA A 123 -5.14 6.35 12.57
N ARG A 124 -5.33 5.57 13.63
CA ARG A 124 -4.92 4.15 13.64
C ARG A 124 -5.83 3.32 12.74
N PRO A 125 -5.34 2.21 12.15
CA PRO A 125 -6.17 1.29 11.38
C PRO A 125 -7.45 0.86 12.12
N ALA A 126 -7.32 0.47 13.39
CA ALA A 126 -8.43 0.00 14.20
C ALA A 126 -9.50 1.07 14.44
N GLU A 127 -9.12 2.33 14.59
CA GLU A 127 -10.05 3.46 14.77
C GLU A 127 -10.92 3.65 13.53
N VAL A 128 -10.31 3.55 12.33
CA VAL A 128 -11.05 3.69 11.07
C VAL A 128 -12.03 2.54 10.88
N VAL A 129 -11.62 1.30 11.15
CA VAL A 129 -12.54 0.15 11.07
C VAL A 129 -13.67 0.28 12.11
N ALA A 130 -13.36 0.67 13.35
CA ALA A 130 -14.36 0.90 14.38
C ALA A 130 -15.39 1.96 13.95
N SER A 131 -14.97 3.00 13.23
CA SER A 131 -15.89 4.01 12.68
C SER A 131 -16.87 3.44 11.65
N TRP A 132 -16.44 2.49 10.82
CA TRP A 132 -17.31 1.77 9.89
C TRP A 132 -18.25 0.84 10.64
N VAL A 133 -17.74 0.08 11.62
CA VAL A 133 -18.55 -0.82 12.45
C VAL A 133 -19.64 -0.05 13.21
N ALA A 134 -19.33 1.15 13.71
CA ALA A 134 -20.27 2.00 14.42
C ALA A 134 -21.49 2.42 13.57
N GLN A 135 -21.38 2.40 12.23
CA GLN A 135 -22.52 2.64 11.34
C GLN A 135 -23.60 1.55 11.44
N GLY A 136 -23.30 0.39 12.03
CA GLY A 136 -24.28 -0.66 12.30
C GLY A 136 -25.46 -0.19 13.14
N ARG A 137 -25.29 0.83 13.99
CA ARG A 137 -26.39 1.47 14.73
C ARG A 137 -27.46 2.11 13.84
N TYR A 138 -27.13 2.35 12.58
CA TYR A 138 -28.03 2.93 11.57
C TYR A 138 -28.55 1.89 10.59
N TYR A 139 -28.13 0.62 10.68
CA TYR A 139 -28.58 -0.42 9.76
C TYR A 139 -29.84 -1.10 10.31
N ALA A 140 -30.93 -1.06 9.54
CA ALA A 140 -32.16 -1.77 9.80
C ALA A 140 -32.16 -3.10 9.03
N HIS A 141 -31.95 -4.21 9.73
CA HIS A 141 -31.89 -5.54 9.12
C HIS A 141 -33.22 -5.95 8.47
N ALA A 142 -34.36 -5.62 9.10
CA ALA A 142 -35.70 -6.03 8.66
C ALA A 142 -36.04 -5.64 7.21
N ASN A 143 -35.48 -4.53 6.72
CA ASN A 143 -35.72 -4.03 5.37
C ASN A 143 -34.42 -3.77 4.58
N ASN A 144 -33.28 -4.26 5.09
CA ASN A 144 -31.97 -4.12 4.47
C ASN A 144 -31.64 -2.67 4.05
N SER A 145 -31.87 -1.71 4.95
CA SER A 145 -31.71 -0.28 4.67
C SER A 145 -30.95 0.47 5.75
N CYS A 146 -30.39 1.62 5.40
CA CYS A 146 -29.87 2.56 6.38
C CYS A 146 -30.99 3.48 6.87
N ALA A 147 -30.92 3.89 8.14
CA ALA A 147 -31.80 4.90 8.69
C ALA A 147 -31.77 6.20 7.83
N PRO A 148 -32.89 6.94 7.73
CA PRO A 148 -32.97 8.12 6.88
C PRO A 148 -31.84 9.13 7.14
N GLY A 149 -31.16 9.55 6.08
CA GLY A 149 -30.04 10.49 6.16
C GLY A 149 -28.74 9.92 6.74
N GLN A 150 -28.69 8.62 7.06
CA GLN A 150 -27.51 7.95 7.61
C GLN A 150 -26.84 7.05 6.58
N GLN A 151 -25.56 6.76 6.82
CA GLN A 151 -24.78 5.82 6.02
C GLN A 151 -24.54 4.55 6.83
N CYS A 152 -24.69 3.41 6.17
CA CYS A 152 -24.39 2.09 6.74
C CYS A 152 -23.69 1.14 5.75
N GLY A 153 -23.41 1.60 4.52
CA GLY A 153 -22.80 0.78 3.47
C GLY A 153 -21.41 0.27 3.82
N THR A 154 -20.64 1.03 4.61
CA THR A 154 -19.32 0.55 5.07
C THR A 154 -19.47 -0.54 6.13
N TYR A 155 -20.45 -0.42 7.03
CA TYR A 155 -20.79 -1.49 7.99
C TYR A 155 -21.23 -2.75 7.26
N THR A 156 -22.19 -2.67 6.33
CA THR A 156 -22.71 -3.85 5.62
C THR A 156 -21.61 -4.57 4.83
N GLN A 157 -20.62 -3.84 4.28
CA GLN A 157 -19.44 -4.46 3.67
C GLN A 157 -18.56 -5.20 4.68
N VAL A 158 -18.29 -4.62 5.86
CA VAL A 158 -17.50 -5.26 6.93
C VAL A 158 -18.10 -6.61 7.32
N VAL A 159 -19.43 -6.65 7.49
CA VAL A 159 -20.15 -7.84 7.93
C VAL A 159 -20.76 -8.68 6.80
N TRP A 160 -20.33 -8.47 5.55
CA TRP A 160 -20.87 -9.18 4.41
C TRP A 160 -20.53 -10.68 4.45
N ARG A 161 -21.55 -11.53 4.57
CA ARG A 161 -21.42 -12.99 4.80
C ARG A 161 -20.56 -13.69 3.76
N ARG A 162 -20.66 -13.28 2.49
CA ARG A 162 -19.94 -13.92 1.38
C ARG A 162 -18.52 -13.40 1.18
N THR A 163 -18.17 -12.25 1.76
CA THR A 163 -16.80 -11.74 1.69
C THR A 163 -15.92 -12.62 2.58
N ALA A 164 -14.81 -13.09 2.02
CA ALA A 164 -13.90 -14.05 2.66
C ALA A 164 -12.55 -13.43 3.03
N GLU A 165 -12.09 -12.47 2.24
CA GLU A 165 -10.77 -11.87 2.37
C GLU A 165 -10.83 -10.35 2.39
N VAL A 166 -9.91 -9.75 3.15
CA VAL A 166 -9.70 -8.31 3.19
C VAL A 166 -8.22 -7.98 3.14
N GLY A 167 -7.88 -6.88 2.48
CA GLY A 167 -6.56 -6.28 2.57
C GLY A 167 -6.67 -4.76 2.53
N CYS A 168 -5.92 -4.10 3.40
CA CYS A 168 -6.04 -2.67 3.64
C CYS A 168 -4.70 -1.96 3.55
N ALA A 169 -4.75 -0.65 3.32
CA ALA A 169 -3.60 0.23 3.42
C ALA A 169 -4.02 1.62 3.91
N GLN A 170 -3.03 2.33 4.46
CA GLN A 170 -3.15 3.73 4.87
C GLN A 170 -2.10 4.59 4.17
N ALA A 171 -2.51 5.81 3.84
CA ALA A 171 -1.69 6.87 3.31
C ALA A 171 -1.77 8.09 4.23
N THR A 172 -0.62 8.61 4.67
CA THR A 172 -0.55 9.93 5.29
C THR A 172 -0.49 10.99 4.18
N CYS A 173 -1.43 11.92 4.21
CA CYS A 173 -1.52 13.04 3.28
C CYS A 173 -0.54 14.15 3.69
N THR A 174 -0.19 15.05 2.76
CA THR A 174 0.69 16.20 3.06
C THR A 174 0.14 17.14 4.14
N THR A 175 -1.17 17.13 4.35
CA THR A 175 -1.86 17.89 5.40
C THR A 175 -1.78 17.23 6.78
N GLY A 176 -1.20 16.04 6.91
CA GLY A 176 -1.24 15.22 8.13
C GLY A 176 -2.51 14.37 8.29
N ALA A 177 -3.45 14.48 7.34
CA ALA A 177 -4.63 13.62 7.28
C ALA A 177 -4.26 12.17 6.93
N THR A 178 -5.15 11.23 7.23
CA THR A 178 -5.02 9.81 6.89
C THR A 178 -6.12 9.39 5.93
N LEU A 179 -5.72 8.82 4.78
CA LEU A 179 -6.59 8.09 3.88
C LEU A 179 -6.43 6.59 4.12
N THR A 180 -7.52 5.89 4.36
CA THR A 180 -7.55 4.43 4.54
C THR A 180 -8.38 3.81 3.42
N ILE A 181 -7.89 2.75 2.81
CA ILE A 181 -8.64 1.95 1.84
C ILE A 181 -8.53 0.48 2.24
N CYS A 182 -9.68 -0.19 2.35
CA CYS A 182 -9.78 -1.64 2.52
C CYS A 182 -10.51 -2.25 1.33
N LEU A 183 -9.92 -3.29 0.75
CA LEU A 183 -10.49 -4.04 -0.37
C LEU A 183 -10.99 -5.40 0.10
N TYR A 184 -12.12 -5.83 -0.45
CA TYR A 184 -12.87 -7.01 0.00
C TYR A 184 -13.11 -7.97 -1.16
N ASN A 185 -12.86 -9.27 -0.94
CA ASN A 185 -13.08 -10.30 -1.95
C ASN A 185 -13.82 -11.53 -1.39
N PRO A 186 -14.88 -12.02 -2.06
CA PRO A 186 -15.70 -11.32 -3.06
C PRO A 186 -16.27 -9.99 -2.53
N HIS A 187 -16.64 -9.09 -3.45
CA HIS A 187 -17.24 -7.81 -3.08
C HIS A 187 -18.57 -7.99 -2.34
N GLY A 188 -18.86 -7.08 -1.41
CA GLY A 188 -20.14 -7.01 -0.73
C GLY A 188 -21.11 -6.04 -1.38
N ASN A 189 -22.17 -5.70 -0.63
CA ASN A 189 -23.17 -4.70 -1.00
C ASN A 189 -23.81 -4.97 -2.37
N VAL A 190 -24.09 -6.23 -2.67
CA VAL A 190 -24.83 -6.62 -3.88
C VAL A 190 -26.28 -6.17 -3.74
N GLN A 191 -26.79 -5.44 -4.73
CA GLN A 191 -28.16 -4.94 -4.73
C GLN A 191 -29.16 -6.10 -4.52
N GLY A 192 -30.11 -5.91 -3.61
CA GLY A 192 -31.13 -6.90 -3.28
C GLY A 192 -30.68 -8.04 -2.35
N GLN A 193 -29.43 -8.05 -1.88
CA GLN A 193 -28.93 -9.06 -0.93
C GLN A 193 -28.69 -8.47 0.46
N SER A 194 -29.04 -9.23 1.51
CA SER A 194 -28.72 -8.89 2.91
C SER A 194 -27.26 -9.25 3.23
N PRO A 195 -26.54 -8.43 4.02
CA PRO A 195 -25.20 -8.74 4.47
C PRO A 195 -25.11 -9.99 5.35
N TYR A 196 -26.14 -10.33 6.12
CA TYR A 196 -26.17 -11.53 6.98
C TYR A 196 -27.58 -12.04 7.23
#